data_AF-A0A3P9H0H8-F1
#
_entry.id   AF-A0A3P9H0H8-F1
#
_cell.length_a   1.000
_cell.length_b   1.000
_cell.length_c   1.000
_cell.angle_alpha   90.00
_cell.angle_beta   90.00
_cell.angle_gamma   90.00
#
_symmetry.space_group_name_H-M   'P 1'
#
loop_
_entity.id
_entity.type
_entity.pdbx_description
1 polymer ?
#
loop_
_entity_poly.entity_id
_entity_poly.type
_entity_poly.pdbx_seq_one_letter_code
_entity_poly.pdbx_strand_id
1 'polypeptide(L)'
;MMRRSSTDETPYRRSPSLDSKPDTPPFSSGFHRFSGEFEYKRPPFAFGFHTTKGPQNSKGRYNQGKKYVVFYLDLSFIFLLELRRCRMAEGCMMALRYGMVFFNLLFWFFILLLLIFFLEILCIMLFFIYQDEIDQHAQRDLKKGLQLFGTEGNVGLTNAWMIVQTDFRCCGVANHTDWFEVYNASRVPDSCCLEYSDNCGLDNPGTWWTAPCYERVKDWLSENLVALWIFALCTALTQILGLVFSMTMFCQAVKVETFYA
;
A
#
# COMPACT_ATOMS: atom_id res chain seq x y z
N MET A 1 -1.56 70.25 11.35
CA MET A 1 -0.09 70.06 11.26
C MET A 1 0.24 69.31 9.97
N MET A 2 1.52 69.14 9.61
CA MET A 2 1.94 68.73 8.25
C MET A 2 2.17 67.22 8.06
N ARG A 3 1.97 66.75 6.80
CA ARG A 3 2.64 65.67 5.99
C ARG A 3 3.43 64.55 6.71
N ARG A 4 3.47 63.29 6.22
CA ARG A 4 3.31 62.71 4.85
C ARG A 4 2.30 61.53 4.89
N SER A 5 1.59 61.08 3.84
CA SER A 5 1.74 61.04 2.37
C SER A 5 2.51 59.84 1.81
N SER A 6 1.75 58.91 1.19
CA SER A 6 2.14 58.01 0.07
C SER A 6 3.15 56.87 0.38
N THR A 7 3.14 55.70 -0.26
CA THR A 7 2.29 55.14 -1.34
C THR A 7 2.26 53.60 -1.24
N ASP A 8 1.54 52.93 -2.15
CA ASP A 8 1.55 51.48 -2.39
C ASP A 8 2.95 50.88 -2.63
N GLU A 9 3.07 49.55 -2.43
CA GLU A 9 3.51 48.56 -3.43
C GLU A 9 3.83 47.20 -2.75
N THR A 10 3.15 46.12 -3.17
CA THR A 10 3.55 44.74 -2.83
C THR A 10 4.31 44.11 -4.00
N PRO A 11 5.54 43.60 -3.76
CA PRO A 11 5.86 42.31 -4.35
C PRO A 11 6.73 41.36 -3.49
N TYR A 12 6.66 40.08 -3.85
CA TYR A 12 7.41 38.94 -3.29
C TYR A 12 8.93 39.17 -3.10
N ARG A 13 9.46 38.76 -1.93
CA ARG A 13 10.82 38.21 -1.76
C ARG A 13 10.69 36.68 -1.82
N ARG A 14 11.25 35.91 -2.76
CA ARG A 14 12.59 35.87 -3.39
C ARG A 14 13.68 35.29 -2.48
N SER A 15 13.79 33.97 -2.49
CA SER A 15 14.90 33.16 -1.96
C SER A 15 16.18 33.33 -2.80
N PRO A 16 17.38 33.05 -2.26
CA PRO A 16 18.61 33.05 -3.05
C PRO A 16 18.73 31.79 -3.92
N SER A 17 19.26 31.96 -5.13
CA SER A 17 19.61 30.89 -6.07
C SER A 17 21.13 30.72 -6.15
N LEU A 18 21.59 29.50 -6.45
CA LEU A 18 22.93 29.25 -6.99
C LEU A 18 22.84 28.21 -8.11
N ASP A 19 23.64 28.44 -9.14
CA ASP A 19 23.69 27.83 -10.47
C ASP A 19 24.12 26.33 -10.51
N SER A 20 23.88 25.52 -11.57
CA SER A 20 23.17 25.73 -12.85
C SER A 20 22.84 24.39 -13.58
N LYS A 21 21.77 24.45 -14.42
CA LYS A 21 21.38 23.73 -15.68
C LYS A 21 22.35 22.72 -16.37
N PRO A 22 21.87 21.87 -17.36
CA PRO A 22 20.56 21.86 -18.03
C PRO A 22 19.81 20.50 -18.23
N ASP A 23 18.49 20.60 -18.21
CA ASP A 23 17.45 20.22 -19.21
C ASP A 23 17.50 18.91 -20.06
N THR A 24 16.28 18.38 -20.28
CA THR A 24 15.85 17.33 -21.25
C THR A 24 14.67 17.88 -22.11
N PRO A 25 13.90 17.12 -22.93
CA PRO A 25 14.09 15.80 -23.57
C PRO A 25 14.23 15.99 -25.12
N PRO A 26 13.28 15.75 -26.08
CA PRO A 26 12.21 14.75 -26.30
C PRO A 26 12.17 14.11 -27.74
N PHE A 27 11.09 13.33 -28.02
CA PHE A 27 10.65 12.74 -29.32
C PHE A 27 11.52 11.58 -29.89
N SER A 28 11.00 10.41 -30.33
CA SER A 28 9.72 10.00 -30.99
C SER A 28 9.62 10.46 -32.46
N SER A 29 9.22 9.67 -33.47
CA SER A 29 8.81 8.26 -33.60
C SER A 29 9.21 7.72 -34.99
N GLY A 30 9.38 6.41 -35.17
CA GLY A 30 9.89 5.83 -36.43
C GLY A 30 8.84 5.39 -37.47
N PHE A 31 9.28 5.04 -38.68
CA PHE A 31 8.53 4.24 -39.68
C PHE A 31 9.43 3.72 -40.82
N HIS A 32 9.10 2.53 -41.36
CA HIS A 32 9.55 1.99 -42.68
C HIS A 32 11.07 1.77 -42.92
N ARG A 33 11.53 1.17 -44.05
CA ARG A 33 11.13 -0.09 -44.75
C ARG A 33 12.21 -0.42 -45.82
N PHE A 34 12.46 -1.72 -46.05
CA PHE A 34 13.13 -2.34 -47.22
C PHE A 34 14.67 -2.27 -47.40
N SER A 35 15.24 -3.48 -47.46
CA SER A 35 16.18 -4.05 -48.45
C SER A 35 17.36 -3.27 -49.04
N GLY A 36 18.53 -3.93 -49.01
CA GLY A 36 19.70 -3.67 -49.84
C GLY A 36 20.64 -4.89 -49.82
N GLU A 37 20.41 -5.85 -50.72
CA GLU A 37 21.19 -7.10 -50.81
C GLU A 37 22.52 -6.91 -51.55
N PHE A 38 23.54 -7.71 -51.21
CA PHE A 38 24.52 -8.13 -52.21
C PHE A 38 25.09 -9.55 -51.96
N GLU A 39 24.64 -10.47 -52.82
CA GLU A 39 25.35 -11.64 -53.38
C GLU A 39 26.12 -12.62 -52.46
N TYR A 40 25.59 -13.85 -52.34
CA TYR A 40 26.29 -15.02 -51.78
C TYR A 40 27.09 -15.77 -52.86
N LYS A 41 28.34 -16.21 -52.56
CA LYS A 41 28.97 -17.39 -53.20
C LYS A 41 30.17 -17.99 -52.41
N ARG A 42 29.99 -19.22 -51.93
CA ARG A 42 31.04 -20.28 -51.95
C ARG A 42 31.17 -20.83 -53.39
N PRO A 43 32.20 -21.62 -53.81
CA PRO A 43 32.94 -22.69 -53.09
C PRO A 43 34.45 -22.73 -53.51
N PRO A 44 35.20 -23.86 -53.68
CA PRO A 44 35.08 -25.25 -53.21
C PRO A 44 36.35 -25.88 -52.56
N PHE A 45 36.16 -27.10 -52.05
CA PHE A 45 37.05 -28.25 -51.79
C PHE A 45 38.58 -28.27 -52.12
N ALA A 46 39.28 -29.01 -51.24
CA ALA A 46 40.33 -30.02 -51.50
C ALA A 46 41.83 -29.66 -51.46
N PHE A 47 42.63 -30.73 -51.25
CA PHE A 47 44.09 -30.82 -51.05
C PHE A 47 44.64 -30.10 -49.80
N GLY A 48 45.74 -30.56 -49.20
CA GLY A 48 46.55 -31.75 -49.49
C GLY A 48 47.98 -31.57 -48.96
N PHE A 49 48.63 -32.66 -48.53
CA PHE A 49 50.01 -32.69 -48.01
C PHE A 49 50.99 -31.71 -48.70
N HIS A 50 51.81 -31.00 -47.91
CA HIS A 50 53.26 -31.29 -47.92
C HIS A 50 54.02 -30.72 -46.72
N THR A 51 55.11 -31.41 -46.34
CA THR A 51 56.08 -30.95 -45.34
C THR A 51 57.27 -30.28 -46.01
N THR A 52 57.67 -29.09 -45.54
CA THR A 52 59.02 -28.54 -45.76
C THR A 52 59.54 -27.90 -44.47
N LYS A 53 60.83 -28.09 -44.17
CA LYS A 53 61.57 -27.34 -43.15
C LYS A 53 62.50 -26.35 -43.84
N GLY A 54 62.45 -25.09 -43.44
CA GLY A 54 63.43 -24.07 -43.81
C GLY A 54 63.93 -23.35 -42.56
N PRO A 55 65.23 -23.38 -42.23
CA PRO A 55 65.75 -22.77 -41.01
C PRO A 55 66.23 -21.34 -41.25
N GLN A 56 66.16 -20.49 -40.21
CA GLN A 56 67.33 -19.71 -39.80
C GLN A 56 67.23 -19.21 -38.35
N ASN A 57 68.38 -18.77 -37.83
CA ASN A 57 68.55 -18.40 -36.42
C ASN A 57 67.91 -17.04 -36.09
N SER A 58 67.32 -16.96 -34.90
CA SER A 58 67.36 -15.75 -34.08
C SER A 58 67.37 -16.14 -32.61
N LYS A 59 68.31 -15.60 -31.84
CA LYS A 59 68.54 -15.93 -30.43
C LYS A 59 67.48 -15.30 -29.51
N GLY A 60 66.24 -15.74 -29.66
CA GLY A 60 65.15 -15.38 -28.78
C GLY A 60 65.33 -16.00 -27.39
N ARG A 61 65.86 -15.22 -26.43
CA ARG A 61 65.91 -15.53 -25.00
C ARG A 61 64.48 -15.48 -24.42
N TYR A 62 63.66 -16.45 -24.81
CA TYR A 62 62.20 -16.43 -24.63
C TYR A 62 61.81 -16.87 -23.20
N ASN A 63 62.09 -15.97 -22.26
CA ASN A 63 61.88 -16.02 -20.81
C ASN A 63 61.09 -17.22 -20.26
N GLN A 64 61.71 -17.91 -19.29
CA GLN A 64 61.04 -18.82 -18.35
C GLN A 64 59.76 -18.21 -17.76
N GLY A 65 59.78 -16.89 -17.48
CA GLY A 65 58.63 -16.07 -17.11
C GLY A 65 57.38 -16.19 -18.00
N LYS A 66 57.54 -16.39 -19.32
CA LYS A 66 56.40 -16.46 -20.25
C LYS A 66 55.57 -17.74 -20.12
N LYS A 67 56.15 -18.84 -19.62
CA LYS A 67 55.37 -20.06 -19.32
C LYS A 67 54.42 -19.81 -18.14
N TYR A 68 54.90 -19.14 -17.09
CA TYR A 68 54.07 -18.78 -15.95
C TYR A 68 52.96 -17.78 -16.35
N VAL A 69 53.23 -16.80 -17.23
CA VAL A 69 52.18 -15.89 -17.73
C VAL A 69 51.03 -16.64 -18.41
N VAL A 70 51.31 -17.64 -19.24
CA VAL A 70 50.25 -18.47 -19.86
C VAL A 70 49.50 -19.29 -18.80
N PHE A 71 50.22 -19.98 -17.91
CA PHE A 71 49.60 -20.73 -16.81
C PHE A 71 48.72 -19.85 -15.89
N TYR A 72 49.13 -18.62 -15.59
CA TYR A 72 48.33 -17.68 -14.80
C TYR A 72 47.10 -17.18 -15.57
N LEU A 73 47.18 -17.00 -16.90
CA LEU A 73 46.02 -16.67 -17.73
C LEU A 73 45.01 -17.83 -17.73
N ASP A 74 45.44 -19.06 -18.02
CA ASP A 74 44.57 -20.24 -18.05
C ASP A 74 43.92 -20.50 -16.67
N LEU A 75 44.71 -20.43 -15.59
CA LEU A 75 44.20 -20.58 -14.23
C LEU A 75 43.23 -19.46 -13.84
N SER A 76 43.47 -18.22 -14.29
CA SER A 76 42.54 -17.11 -14.09
C SER A 76 41.23 -17.30 -14.86
N PHE A 77 41.28 -17.82 -16.09
CA PHE A 77 40.07 -18.15 -16.86
C PHE A 77 39.25 -19.24 -16.18
N ILE A 78 39.89 -20.29 -15.64
CA ILE A 78 39.21 -21.33 -14.86
C ILE A 78 38.58 -20.74 -13.59
N PHE A 79 39.30 -19.90 -12.85
CA PHE A 79 38.77 -19.26 -11.64
C PHE A 79 37.61 -18.30 -11.94
N LEU A 80 37.67 -17.55 -13.05
CA LEU A 80 36.58 -16.69 -13.53
C LEU A 80 35.37 -17.50 -14.04
N LEU A 81 35.58 -18.68 -14.63
CA LEU A 81 34.51 -19.59 -15.03
C LEU A 81 33.77 -20.15 -13.81
N GLU A 82 34.48 -20.60 -12.78
CA GLU A 82 33.84 -21.08 -11.54
C GLU A 82 33.17 -19.93 -10.76
N LEU A 83 33.80 -18.74 -10.66
CA LEU A 83 33.11 -17.55 -10.10
C LEU A 83 31.84 -17.17 -10.89
N ARG A 84 31.82 -17.37 -12.21
CA ARG A 84 30.63 -17.15 -13.04
C ARG A 84 29.58 -18.24 -12.83
N ARG A 85 29.97 -19.50 -12.59
CA ARG A 85 29.05 -20.58 -12.19
C ARG A 85 28.44 -20.31 -10.81
N CYS A 86 29.25 -19.92 -9.82
CA CYS A 86 28.76 -19.57 -8.48
C CYS A 86 27.74 -18.43 -8.52
N ARG A 87 28.00 -17.32 -9.22
CA ARG A 87 27.03 -16.21 -9.28
C ARG A 87 25.74 -16.55 -10.04
N MET A 88 25.77 -17.48 -11.00
CA MET A 88 24.53 -18.00 -11.60
C MET A 88 23.80 -18.98 -10.68
N ALA A 89 24.54 -19.79 -9.90
CA ALA A 89 23.96 -20.67 -8.89
C ALA A 89 23.28 -19.87 -7.76
N GLU A 90 23.89 -18.77 -7.29
CA GLU A 90 23.27 -17.82 -6.35
C GLU A 90 21.95 -17.26 -6.91
N GLY A 91 21.94 -16.85 -8.18
CA GLY A 91 20.73 -16.38 -8.87
C GLY A 91 19.63 -17.45 -8.92
N CYS A 92 19.96 -18.69 -9.27
CA CYS A 92 19.00 -19.80 -9.30
C CYS A 92 18.50 -20.19 -7.89
N MET A 93 19.38 -20.25 -6.89
CA MET A 93 19.00 -20.56 -5.50
C MET A 93 18.08 -19.46 -4.93
N MET A 94 18.34 -18.20 -5.26
CA MET A 94 17.44 -17.09 -4.91
C MET A 94 16.09 -17.26 -5.63
N ALA A 95 16.07 -17.49 -6.95
CA ALA A 95 14.82 -17.66 -7.70
C ALA A 95 13.95 -18.81 -7.16
N LEU A 96 14.55 -19.98 -6.85
CA LEU A 96 13.86 -21.11 -6.25
C LEU A 96 13.33 -20.80 -4.85
N ARG A 97 14.13 -20.13 -4.00
CA ARG A 97 13.71 -19.72 -2.65
C ARG A 97 12.59 -18.69 -2.68
N TYR A 98 12.66 -17.70 -3.58
CA TYR A 98 11.58 -16.73 -3.77
C TYR A 98 10.31 -17.40 -4.30
N GLY A 99 10.42 -18.38 -5.21
CA GLY A 99 9.28 -19.18 -5.67
C GLY A 99 8.56 -19.90 -4.52
N MET A 100 9.28 -20.68 -3.72
CA MET A 100 8.70 -21.40 -2.57
C MET A 100 8.05 -20.46 -1.55
N VAL A 101 8.68 -19.33 -1.23
CA VAL A 101 8.11 -18.32 -0.32
C VAL A 101 6.89 -17.65 -0.93
N PHE A 102 6.91 -17.33 -2.23
CA PHE A 102 5.79 -16.71 -2.95
C PHE A 102 4.57 -17.62 -3.03
N PHE A 103 4.74 -18.92 -3.31
CA PHE A 103 3.63 -19.88 -3.29
C PHE A 103 3.06 -20.07 -1.89
N ASN A 104 3.90 -20.09 -0.85
CA ASN A 104 3.41 -20.13 0.54
C ASN A 104 2.60 -18.86 0.89
N LEU A 105 3.09 -17.68 0.49
CA LEU A 105 2.41 -16.40 0.67
C LEU A 105 1.06 -16.36 -0.06
N LEU A 106 1.01 -16.77 -1.34
CA LEU A 106 -0.23 -16.81 -2.13
C LEU A 106 -1.25 -17.80 -1.54
N PHE A 107 -0.81 -18.95 -1.04
CA PHE A 107 -1.69 -19.92 -0.39
C PHE A 107 -2.31 -19.32 0.88
N TRP A 108 -1.50 -18.74 1.77
CA TRP A 108 -2.02 -18.07 2.97
C TRP A 108 -2.92 -16.88 2.65
N PHE A 109 -2.59 -16.09 1.63
CA PHE A 109 -3.41 -14.98 1.15
C PHE A 109 -4.78 -15.45 0.64
N PHE A 110 -4.83 -16.54 -0.14
CA PHE A 110 -6.09 -17.14 -0.61
C PHE A 110 -6.96 -17.63 0.56
N ILE A 111 -6.38 -18.35 1.53
CA ILE A 111 -7.09 -18.83 2.73
C ILE A 111 -7.58 -17.66 3.58
N LEU A 112 -6.80 -16.59 3.71
CA LEU A 112 -7.17 -15.37 4.44
C LEU A 112 -8.31 -14.61 3.74
N LEU A 113 -8.29 -14.49 2.41
CA LEU A 113 -9.40 -13.89 1.65
C LEU A 113 -10.69 -14.73 1.77
N LEU A 114 -10.61 -16.06 1.71
CA LEU A 114 -11.78 -16.92 1.94
C LEU A 114 -12.33 -16.74 3.35
N LEU A 115 -11.46 -16.68 4.37
CA LEU A 115 -11.88 -16.49 5.76
C LEU A 115 -12.60 -15.15 5.95
N ILE A 116 -12.08 -14.06 5.37
CA ILE A 116 -12.73 -12.73 5.42
C ILE A 116 -14.07 -12.77 4.68
N PHE A 117 -14.15 -13.37 3.50
CA PHE A 117 -15.40 -13.49 2.73
C PHE A 117 -16.50 -14.25 3.50
N PHE A 118 -16.16 -15.34 4.18
CA PHE A 118 -17.11 -16.05 5.05
C PHE A 118 -17.49 -15.26 6.29
N LEU A 119 -16.56 -14.48 6.88
CA LEU A 119 -16.85 -13.59 8.00
C LEU A 119 -17.75 -12.41 7.59
N GLU A 120 -17.60 -11.85 6.39
CA GLU A 120 -18.49 -10.80 5.87
C GLU A 120 -19.92 -11.32 5.70
N ILE A 121 -20.09 -12.50 5.06
CA ILE A 121 -21.40 -13.14 4.94
C ILE A 121 -21.99 -13.44 6.33
N LEU A 122 -21.20 -13.95 7.27
CA LEU A 122 -21.66 -14.23 8.63
C LEU A 122 -22.09 -12.95 9.36
N CYS A 123 -21.31 -11.87 9.31
CA CYS A 123 -21.64 -10.59 9.91
C CYS A 123 -22.90 -9.98 9.31
N ILE A 124 -23.07 -10.04 7.99
CA ILE A 124 -24.29 -9.56 7.31
C ILE A 124 -25.52 -10.38 7.75
N MET A 125 -25.41 -11.71 7.79
CA MET A 125 -26.50 -12.59 8.23
C MET A 125 -26.86 -12.37 9.71
N LEU A 126 -25.86 -12.23 10.59
CA LEU A 126 -26.08 -11.94 12.00
C LEU A 126 -26.73 -10.56 12.21
N PHE A 127 -26.30 -9.54 11.45
CA PHE A 127 -26.89 -8.21 11.50
C PHE A 127 -28.37 -8.22 11.11
N PHE A 128 -28.75 -8.91 10.02
CA PHE A 128 -30.14 -9.04 9.61
C PHE A 128 -31.00 -9.90 10.56
N ILE A 129 -30.45 -10.95 11.16
CA ILE A 129 -31.20 -11.85 12.06
C ILE A 129 -31.42 -11.21 13.46
N TYR A 130 -30.44 -10.45 13.95
CA TYR A 130 -30.41 -9.94 15.33
C TYR A 130 -30.51 -8.42 15.44
N GLN A 131 -31.03 -7.72 14.42
CA GLN A 131 -31.12 -6.25 14.37
C GLN A 131 -31.64 -5.62 15.69
N ASP A 132 -32.75 -6.14 16.23
CA ASP A 132 -33.43 -5.57 17.41
C ASP A 132 -32.67 -5.83 18.72
N GLU A 133 -31.90 -6.93 18.77
CA GLU A 133 -30.97 -7.23 19.86
C GLU A 133 -29.71 -6.38 19.75
N ILE A 134 -29.16 -6.21 18.54
CA ILE A 134 -27.98 -5.39 18.26
C ILE A 134 -28.24 -3.94 18.67
N ASP A 135 -29.41 -3.38 18.36
CA ASP A 135 -29.82 -2.05 18.79
C ASP A 135 -29.81 -1.90 20.32
N GLN A 136 -30.40 -2.86 21.05
CA GLN A 136 -30.41 -2.85 22.51
C GLN A 136 -29.02 -3.09 23.13
N HIS A 137 -28.15 -3.87 22.50
CA HIS A 137 -26.77 -4.06 22.95
C HIS A 137 -25.95 -2.78 22.69
N ALA A 138 -26.08 -2.17 21.51
CA ALA A 138 -25.41 -0.92 21.15
C ALA A 138 -25.78 0.23 22.09
N GLN A 139 -27.08 0.44 22.39
CA GLN A 139 -27.48 1.46 23.37
C GLN A 139 -26.91 1.19 24.77
N ARG A 140 -26.89 -0.07 25.23
CA ARG A 140 -26.32 -0.43 26.55
C ARG A 140 -24.81 -0.22 26.60
N ASP A 141 -24.08 -0.54 25.54
CA ASP A 141 -22.62 -0.35 25.49
C ASP A 141 -22.23 1.11 25.31
N LEU A 142 -23.03 1.91 24.58
CA LEU A 142 -22.90 3.37 24.58
C LEU A 142 -23.14 3.97 25.98
N LYS A 143 -24.15 3.50 26.74
CA LYS A 143 -24.37 3.96 28.11
C LYS A 143 -23.22 3.58 29.06
N LYS A 144 -22.61 2.40 28.91
CA LYS A 144 -21.34 2.05 29.61
C LYS A 144 -20.20 2.98 29.20
N GLY A 145 -20.10 3.33 27.92
CA GLY A 145 -19.12 4.31 27.41
C GLY A 145 -19.33 5.72 27.95
N LEU A 146 -20.57 6.11 28.27
CA LEU A 146 -20.91 7.38 28.92
C LEU A 146 -20.34 7.46 30.35
N GLN A 147 -20.43 6.36 31.11
CA GLN A 147 -19.91 6.24 32.48
C GLN A 147 -18.37 6.29 32.57
N LEU A 148 -17.67 6.19 31.42
CA LEU A 148 -16.21 6.33 31.33
C LEU A 148 -15.78 7.74 30.88
N PHE A 149 -16.71 8.63 30.54
CA PHE A 149 -16.42 10.00 30.10
C PHE A 149 -15.69 10.81 31.20
N GLY A 150 -14.61 11.49 30.84
CA GLY A 150 -13.81 12.30 31.78
C GLY A 150 -12.97 11.50 32.79
N THR A 151 -13.00 10.16 32.76
CA THR A 151 -12.16 9.32 33.64
C THR A 151 -10.70 9.29 33.18
N GLU A 152 -9.77 9.16 34.13
CA GLU A 152 -8.33 9.12 33.82
C GLU A 152 -7.99 7.97 32.86
N GLY A 153 -7.17 8.27 31.85
CA GLY A 153 -6.84 7.35 30.75
C GLY A 153 -7.84 7.34 29.58
N ASN A 154 -9.11 7.70 29.79
CA ASN A 154 -10.17 7.61 28.76
C ASN A 154 -10.37 8.92 27.95
N VAL A 155 -9.29 9.67 27.73
CA VAL A 155 -9.32 10.95 26.99
C VAL A 155 -9.80 10.79 25.54
N GLY A 156 -9.46 9.68 24.87
CA GLY A 156 -9.90 9.40 23.50
C GLY A 156 -11.42 9.17 23.40
N LEU A 157 -12.00 8.45 24.35
CA LEU A 157 -13.45 8.21 24.44
C LEU A 157 -14.20 9.50 24.78
N THR A 158 -13.65 10.32 25.67
CA THR A 158 -14.16 11.65 26.02
C THR A 158 -14.20 12.56 24.79
N ASN A 159 -13.13 12.58 23.99
CA ASN A 159 -13.08 13.33 22.74
C ASN A 159 -14.06 12.82 21.67
N ALA A 160 -14.21 11.50 21.53
CA ALA A 160 -15.18 10.90 20.60
C ALA A 160 -16.62 11.31 20.94
N TRP A 161 -16.99 11.33 22.21
CA TRP A 161 -18.31 11.80 22.66
C TRP A 161 -18.57 13.27 22.33
N MET A 162 -17.59 14.16 22.53
CA MET A 162 -17.73 15.58 22.18
C MET A 162 -17.92 15.79 20.68
N ILE A 163 -17.18 15.04 19.84
CA ILE A 163 -17.32 15.08 18.38
C ILE A 163 -18.72 14.64 17.96
N VAL A 164 -19.19 13.47 18.42
CA VAL A 164 -20.51 12.93 18.05
C VAL A 164 -21.64 13.89 18.44
N GLN A 165 -21.59 14.49 19.62
CA GLN A 165 -22.62 15.45 20.05
C GLN A 165 -22.63 16.73 19.22
N THR A 166 -21.44 17.23 18.87
CA THR A 166 -21.29 18.47 18.08
C THR A 166 -21.72 18.27 16.63
N ASP A 167 -21.27 17.19 15.99
CA ASP A 167 -21.54 16.89 14.57
C ASP A 167 -23.02 16.53 14.33
N PHE A 168 -23.60 15.69 15.20
CA PHE A 168 -24.98 15.24 15.05
C PHE A 168 -26.02 16.14 15.76
N ARG A 169 -25.58 17.11 16.59
CA ARG A 169 -26.41 18.05 17.36
C ARG A 169 -27.41 17.33 18.27
N CYS A 170 -26.86 16.54 19.19
CA CYS A 170 -27.58 15.59 20.02
C CYS A 170 -27.01 15.55 21.44
N CYS A 171 -27.75 15.01 22.41
CA CYS A 171 -27.26 14.82 23.77
C CYS A 171 -27.72 13.50 24.40
N GLY A 172 -26.79 12.82 25.06
CA GLY A 172 -27.01 11.50 25.68
C GLY A 172 -27.19 10.38 24.65
N VAL A 173 -27.40 9.16 25.14
CA VAL A 173 -27.56 7.98 24.26
C VAL A 173 -28.99 7.92 23.76
N ALA A 174 -29.93 7.85 24.71
CA ALA A 174 -31.38 7.80 24.48
C ALA A 174 -32.11 9.04 25.01
N ASN A 175 -31.48 9.82 25.91
CA ASN A 175 -31.94 11.16 26.30
C ASN A 175 -30.81 11.95 26.97
N HIS A 176 -30.88 13.28 26.98
CA HIS A 176 -29.94 14.15 27.69
C HIS A 176 -29.80 13.81 29.19
N THR A 177 -30.85 13.26 29.81
CA THR A 177 -30.87 12.81 31.20
C THR A 177 -29.88 11.68 31.50
N ASP A 178 -29.39 10.95 30.48
CA ASP A 178 -28.35 9.92 30.65
C ASP A 178 -27.07 10.51 31.27
N TRP A 179 -26.80 11.81 31.08
CA TRP A 179 -25.67 12.50 31.70
C TRP A 179 -25.83 12.74 33.20
N PHE A 180 -27.05 12.77 33.73
CA PHE A 180 -27.28 13.08 35.14
C PHE A 180 -26.81 11.92 36.03
N GLU A 181 -26.87 10.68 35.55
CA GLU A 181 -26.32 9.50 36.22
C GLU A 181 -24.78 9.52 36.25
N VAL A 182 -24.14 10.01 35.18
CA VAL A 182 -22.67 10.11 35.07
C VAL A 182 -22.14 11.23 35.99
N TYR A 183 -22.71 12.42 35.89
CA TYR A 183 -22.26 13.58 36.68
C TYR A 183 -22.81 13.64 38.11
N ASN A 184 -23.77 12.78 38.47
CA ASN A 184 -24.50 12.80 39.74
C ASN A 184 -25.15 14.18 40.05
N ALA A 185 -25.48 14.93 39.01
CA ALA A 185 -26.07 16.26 39.06
C ALA A 185 -26.80 16.56 37.74
N SER A 186 -27.77 17.48 37.78
CA SER A 186 -28.55 17.90 36.60
C SER A 186 -27.74 18.78 35.64
N ARG A 187 -26.71 18.20 35.01
CA ARG A 187 -25.78 18.86 34.08
C ARG A 187 -25.44 17.95 32.89
N VAL A 188 -24.98 18.57 31.82
CA VAL A 188 -24.47 17.92 30.59
C VAL A 188 -23.02 18.36 30.34
N PRO A 189 -22.27 17.77 29.38
CA PRO A 189 -21.05 18.38 28.85
C PRO A 189 -21.40 19.55 27.92
N ASP A 190 -20.51 20.53 27.77
CA ASP A 190 -20.77 21.74 26.98
C ASP A 190 -20.97 21.45 25.47
N SER A 191 -20.53 20.29 24.98
CA SER A 191 -20.84 19.77 23.64
C SER A 191 -22.33 19.43 23.41
N CYS A 192 -23.14 19.38 24.46
CA CYS A 192 -24.59 19.20 24.36
C CYS A 192 -25.39 20.51 24.17
N CYS A 193 -24.75 21.68 24.15
CA CYS A 193 -25.46 22.97 24.08
C CYS A 193 -25.86 23.37 22.64
N LEU A 194 -26.96 24.10 22.49
CA LEU A 194 -27.43 24.63 21.20
C LEU A 194 -26.45 25.62 20.57
N GLU A 195 -25.83 26.44 21.42
CA GLU A 195 -24.76 27.37 21.10
C GLU A 195 -23.62 27.12 22.09
N TYR A 196 -22.38 27.04 21.62
CA TYR A 196 -21.23 26.70 22.44
C TYR A 196 -20.81 27.90 23.29
N SER A 197 -20.83 27.76 24.62
CA SER A 197 -20.19 28.67 25.56
C SER A 197 -19.65 27.91 26.77
N ASP A 198 -18.55 28.37 27.36
CA ASP A 198 -17.87 27.65 28.44
C ASP A 198 -18.79 27.50 29.66
N ASN A 199 -19.00 26.25 30.12
CA ASN A 199 -19.90 25.84 31.21
C ASN A 199 -21.41 25.91 30.93
N CYS A 200 -21.86 26.06 29.67
CA CYS A 200 -23.29 26.04 29.29
C CYS A 200 -24.02 24.74 29.72
N GLY A 201 -23.28 23.65 29.95
CA GLY A 201 -23.82 22.41 30.50
C GLY A 201 -24.27 22.49 31.96
N LEU A 202 -24.04 23.62 32.64
CA LEU A 202 -24.54 23.94 33.99
C LEU A 202 -25.77 24.86 33.99
N ASP A 203 -26.13 25.46 32.85
CA ASP A 203 -27.24 26.41 32.72
C ASP A 203 -28.62 25.71 32.65
N ASN A 204 -29.69 26.48 32.43
CA ASN A 204 -31.05 25.94 32.35
C ASN A 204 -31.22 24.93 31.20
N PRO A 205 -31.99 23.82 31.40
CA PRO A 205 -32.18 22.74 30.41
C PRO A 205 -32.88 23.13 29.10
N GLY A 206 -33.21 24.42 28.90
CA GLY A 206 -33.73 24.95 27.63
C GLY A 206 -32.65 25.28 26.60
N THR A 207 -31.36 25.22 26.96
CA THR A 207 -30.23 25.52 26.06
C THR A 207 -29.49 24.26 25.55
N TRP A 208 -30.00 23.06 25.82
CA TRP A 208 -29.36 21.79 25.46
C TRP A 208 -30.12 21.03 24.35
N TRP A 209 -29.40 20.25 23.55
CA TRP A 209 -29.99 19.37 22.54
C TRP A 209 -30.85 18.28 23.21
N THR A 210 -32.13 18.23 22.88
CA THR A 210 -33.06 17.19 23.37
C THR A 210 -33.08 15.94 22.49
N ALA A 211 -32.43 15.96 21.33
CA ALA A 211 -32.37 14.84 20.40
C ALA A 211 -31.38 13.76 20.90
N PRO A 212 -31.76 12.47 20.94
CA PRO A 212 -30.87 11.39 21.33
C PRO A 212 -29.81 11.11 20.26
N CYS A 213 -28.54 10.93 20.65
CA CYS A 213 -27.47 10.68 19.68
C CYS A 213 -27.61 9.33 18.96
N TYR A 214 -28.13 8.30 19.63
CA TYR A 214 -28.24 6.98 19.02
C TYR A 214 -29.19 6.97 17.81
N GLU A 215 -30.43 7.47 17.98
CA GLU A 215 -31.37 7.57 16.85
C GLU A 215 -30.86 8.54 15.79
N ARG A 216 -30.24 9.68 16.18
CA ARG A 216 -29.74 10.66 15.21
C ARG A 216 -28.61 10.12 14.32
N VAL A 217 -27.76 9.24 14.85
CA VAL A 217 -26.75 8.50 14.08
C VAL A 217 -27.41 7.41 13.22
N LYS A 218 -28.43 6.71 13.74
CA LYS A 218 -29.20 5.67 13.02
C LYS A 218 -29.97 6.25 11.82
N ASP A 219 -30.60 7.41 11.98
CA ASP A 219 -31.24 8.19 10.91
C ASP A 219 -30.23 8.53 9.81
N TRP A 220 -29.08 9.11 10.18
CA TRP A 220 -28.03 9.44 9.24
C TRP A 220 -27.46 8.21 8.52
N LEU A 221 -27.34 7.09 9.23
CA LEU A 221 -26.92 5.79 8.65
C LEU A 221 -27.96 5.29 7.62
N SER A 222 -29.24 5.53 7.87
CA SER A 222 -30.36 5.21 6.98
C SER A 222 -30.40 6.13 5.74
N GLU A 223 -30.14 7.43 5.92
CA GLU A 223 -29.99 8.39 4.81
C GLU A 223 -28.80 8.03 3.91
N ASN A 224 -27.68 7.58 4.49
CA ASN A 224 -26.43 7.27 3.77
C ASN A 224 -26.25 5.78 3.44
N LEU A 225 -27.28 4.96 3.67
CA LEU A 225 -27.24 3.48 3.57
C LEU A 225 -26.80 3.00 2.17
N VAL A 226 -27.16 3.76 1.12
CA VAL A 226 -26.72 3.51 -0.27
C VAL A 226 -25.20 3.54 -0.41
N ALA A 227 -24.50 4.47 0.27
CA ALA A 227 -23.05 4.55 0.22
C ALA A 227 -22.39 3.33 0.89
N LEU A 228 -22.97 2.85 2.01
CA LEU A 228 -22.50 1.65 2.71
C LEU A 228 -22.61 0.40 1.83
N TRP A 229 -23.72 0.23 1.10
CA TRP A 229 -23.86 -0.87 0.13
C TRP A 229 -22.86 -0.77 -1.02
N ILE A 230 -22.53 0.43 -1.50
CA ILE A 230 -21.50 0.63 -2.53
C ILE A 230 -20.12 0.22 -1.99
N PHE A 231 -19.75 0.62 -0.78
CA PHE A 231 -18.49 0.19 -0.16
C PHE A 231 -18.44 -1.33 0.05
N ALA A 232 -19.50 -1.95 0.57
CA ALA A 232 -19.58 -3.40 0.75
C ALA A 232 -19.46 -4.16 -0.59
N LEU A 233 -20.13 -3.69 -1.64
CA LEU A 233 -20.03 -4.27 -2.99
C LEU A 233 -18.61 -4.15 -3.56
N CYS A 234 -17.95 -2.99 -3.41
CA CYS A 234 -16.57 -2.79 -3.84
C CYS A 234 -15.59 -3.72 -3.09
N THR A 235 -15.78 -3.93 -1.78
CA THR A 235 -14.98 -4.88 -0.99
C THR A 235 -15.18 -6.32 -1.47
N ALA A 236 -16.44 -6.77 -1.62
CA ALA A 236 -16.75 -8.12 -2.09
C ALA A 236 -16.19 -8.39 -3.51
N LEU A 237 -16.34 -7.43 -4.44
CA LEU A 237 -15.75 -7.54 -5.79
C LEU A 237 -14.22 -7.63 -5.73
N THR A 238 -13.57 -6.86 -4.87
CA THR A 238 -12.11 -6.88 -4.69
C THR A 238 -11.63 -8.25 -4.17
N GLN A 239 -12.36 -8.85 -3.22
CA GLN A 239 -12.07 -10.18 -2.71
C GLN A 239 -12.25 -11.26 -3.79
N ILE A 240 -13.36 -11.23 -4.53
CA ILE A 240 -13.62 -12.18 -5.63
C ILE A 240 -12.51 -12.11 -6.69
N LEU A 241 -12.06 -10.90 -7.07
CA LEU A 241 -10.92 -10.72 -7.97
C LEU A 241 -9.62 -11.29 -7.39
N GLY A 242 -9.35 -11.05 -6.10
CA GLY A 242 -8.18 -11.61 -5.40
C GLY A 242 -8.19 -13.14 -5.32
N LEU A 243 -9.35 -13.75 -5.07
CA LEU A 243 -9.55 -15.20 -5.06
C LEU A 243 -9.34 -15.82 -6.46
N VAL A 244 -9.91 -15.21 -7.50
CA VAL A 244 -9.73 -15.65 -8.90
C VAL A 244 -8.27 -15.49 -9.35
N PHE A 245 -7.60 -14.39 -9.00
CA PHE A 245 -6.17 -14.20 -9.31
C PHE A 245 -5.29 -15.23 -8.59
N SER A 246 -5.57 -15.50 -7.31
CA SER A 246 -4.81 -16.51 -6.54
C SER A 246 -5.01 -17.92 -7.09
N MET A 247 -6.25 -18.30 -7.45
CA MET A 247 -6.55 -19.59 -8.08
C MET A 247 -5.91 -19.73 -9.46
N THR A 248 -5.97 -18.69 -10.30
CA THR A 248 -5.31 -18.74 -11.62
C THR A 248 -3.80 -18.85 -11.50
N MET A 249 -3.15 -18.10 -10.59
CA MET A 249 -1.73 -18.25 -10.29
C MET A 249 -1.36 -19.65 -9.79
N PHE A 250 -2.14 -20.22 -8.87
CA PHE A 250 -1.94 -21.59 -8.38
C PHE A 250 -2.05 -22.63 -9.50
N CYS A 251 -3.06 -22.51 -10.38
CA CYS A 251 -3.22 -23.38 -11.55
C CYS A 251 -2.08 -23.25 -12.57
N GLN A 252 -1.44 -22.07 -12.70
CA GLN A 252 -0.24 -21.93 -13.54
C GLN A 252 1.00 -22.53 -12.85
N ALA A 253 1.14 -22.39 -11.53
CA ALA A 253 2.24 -22.97 -10.76
C ALA A 253 2.29 -24.51 -10.91
N VAL A 254 1.16 -25.19 -10.66
CA VAL A 254 1.05 -26.64 -10.80
C VAL A 254 1.34 -27.09 -12.23
N LYS A 255 0.88 -26.33 -13.25
CA LYS A 255 1.21 -26.62 -14.66
C LYS A 255 2.71 -26.54 -14.94
N VAL A 256 3.40 -25.55 -14.40
CA VAL A 256 4.86 -25.41 -14.54
C VAL A 256 5.58 -26.59 -13.88
N GLU A 257 5.18 -27.00 -12.67
CA GLU A 257 5.75 -28.19 -12.02
C GLU A 257 5.56 -29.46 -12.86
N THR A 258 4.36 -29.67 -13.43
CA THR A 258 4.10 -30.81 -14.34
C THR A 258 4.80 -30.74 -15.71
N PHE A 259 5.47 -29.64 -16.05
CA PHE A 259 6.24 -29.49 -17.29
C PHE A 259 7.76 -29.68 -17.07
N TYR A 260 8.20 -29.73 -15.82
CA TYR A 260 9.60 -29.96 -15.42
C TYR A 260 9.85 -31.33 -14.75
N ALA A 261 8.82 -32.18 -14.67
CA ALA A 261 8.86 -33.53 -14.11
C ALA A 261 8.74 -34.61 -15.20
#